data_AF-A0A5P9XLG4-F1
#
_entry.id   AF-A0A5P9XLG4-F1
#
_cell.length_a   1.000
_cell.length_b   1.000
_cell.length_c   1.000
_cell.angle_alpha   90.00
_cell.angle_beta   90.00
_cell.angle_gamma   90.00
#
_symmetry.space_group_name_H-M   'P 1'
#
loop_
_entity.id
_entity.type
_entity.pdbx_description
1 polymer ?
#
loop_
_entity_poly.entity_id
_entity_poly.type
_entity_poly.pdbx_seq_one_letter_code
_entity_poly.pdbx_strand_id
1 'polypeptide(L)'
;MISPTQFHNSVHNAISGYWGISAGAMTPSSVVSAHDGSFAAGLLEAIVLLATTEIPVLLIACESDYPQPLYDARPIVDTFAVALLLKSTLSPGKTLAQVSICSENLFADAIVQTMNHPDLEILRQSNPAARCLPLLQRIAIEKAGRVVLNYENPSCLSVDIAPCH
;
A
#
# COMPACT_ATOMS: atom_id res chain seq x y z
N MET A 1 5.03 2.20 33.04
CA MET A 1 3.71 1.52 33.05
C MET A 1 2.99 2.00 31.81
N ILE A 2 2.69 1.12 30.86
CA ILE A 2 1.94 1.45 29.65
C ILE A 2 0.44 1.44 30.01
N SER A 3 -0.35 2.39 29.50
CA SER A 3 -1.79 2.38 29.79
C SER A 3 -2.46 1.18 29.10
N PRO A 4 -3.53 0.60 29.68
CA PRO A 4 -4.26 -0.51 29.04
C PRO A 4 -4.70 -0.20 27.60
N THR A 5 -5.06 1.06 27.33
CA THR A 5 -5.40 1.55 25.99
C THR A 5 -4.18 1.56 25.06
N GLN A 6 -3.01 2.02 25.53
CA GLN A 6 -1.78 1.98 24.73
C GLN A 6 -1.35 0.56 24.42
N PHE A 7 -1.55 -0.39 25.34
CA PHE A 7 -1.20 -1.79 25.13
C PHE A 7 -2.12 -2.47 24.10
N HIS A 8 -3.42 -2.15 24.08
CA HIS A 8 -4.32 -2.69 23.07
C HIS A 8 -4.14 -2.02 21.69
N ASN A 9 -3.69 -0.75 21.66
CA ASN A 9 -3.36 -0.03 20.43
C ASN A 9 -2.00 -0.40 19.83
N SER A 10 -1.16 -1.14 20.55
CA SER A 10 0.20 -1.45 20.10
C SER A 10 0.31 -2.65 19.14
N VAL A 11 -0.78 -3.42 18.96
CA VAL A 11 -0.81 -4.51 17.97
C VAL A 11 -1.20 -3.97 16.59
N HIS A 12 -0.48 -4.39 15.54
CA HIS A 12 -0.62 -3.82 14.18
C HIS A 12 -2.02 -4.04 13.56
N ASN A 13 -2.81 -4.97 14.09
CA ASN A 13 -4.20 -5.22 13.70
C ASN A 13 -5.24 -4.35 14.43
N ALA A 14 -4.86 -3.61 15.47
CA ALA A 14 -5.77 -2.75 16.22
C ALA A 14 -6.42 -1.68 15.32
N ILE A 15 -5.64 -1.09 14.40
CA ILE A 15 -6.12 -0.07 13.47
C ILE A 15 -7.26 -0.63 12.59
N SER A 16 -7.06 -1.83 12.05
CA SER A 16 -8.08 -2.51 11.26
C SER A 16 -9.32 -2.85 12.10
N GLY A 17 -9.12 -3.33 13.33
CA GLY A 17 -10.21 -3.65 14.25
C GLY A 17 -11.07 -2.43 14.63
N TYR A 18 -10.43 -1.30 14.96
CA TYR A 18 -11.15 -0.07 15.28
C TYR A 18 -11.89 0.51 14.08
N TRP A 19 -11.27 0.49 12.90
CA TRP A 19 -11.97 0.89 11.68
C TRP A 19 -13.19 -0.01 11.45
N GLY A 20 -13.04 -1.33 11.54
CA GLY A 20 -14.14 -2.28 11.39
C GLY A 20 -15.30 -2.02 12.34
N ILE A 21 -15.02 -1.77 13.63
CA ILE A 21 -16.04 -1.40 14.62
C ILE A 21 -16.72 -0.08 14.25
N SER A 22 -15.94 0.95 13.91
CA SER A 22 -16.47 2.29 13.60
C SER A 22 -17.29 2.33 12.31
N ALA A 23 -16.91 1.52 11.31
CA ALA A 23 -17.56 1.42 10.02
C ALA A 23 -18.68 0.37 9.99
N GLY A 24 -18.86 -0.40 11.08
CA GLY A 24 -19.78 -1.54 11.13
C GLY A 24 -19.40 -2.67 10.17
N ALA A 25 -18.14 -2.77 9.76
CA ALA A 25 -17.65 -3.77 8.83
C ALA A 25 -17.38 -5.10 9.55
N MET A 26 -18.11 -6.16 9.19
CA MET A 26 -17.90 -7.52 9.71
C MET A 26 -17.12 -8.42 8.74
N THR A 27 -16.56 -7.85 7.67
CA THR A 27 -15.76 -8.57 6.70
C THR A 27 -14.39 -8.93 7.27
N PRO A 28 -13.74 -10.03 6.79
CA PRO A 28 -12.40 -10.39 7.21
C PRO A 28 -11.41 -9.24 7.02
N SER A 29 -10.47 -9.10 7.95
CA SER A 29 -9.37 -8.15 7.83
C SER A 29 -8.03 -8.83 8.04
N SER A 30 -7.10 -8.59 7.12
CA SER A 30 -5.70 -9.02 7.22
C SER A 30 -4.80 -7.82 7.46
N VAL A 31 -3.64 -8.06 8.06
CA VAL A 31 -2.61 -7.04 8.29
C VAL A 31 -1.28 -7.61 7.86
N VAL A 32 -0.64 -6.93 6.91
CA VAL A 32 0.66 -7.31 6.35
C VAL A 32 1.72 -6.31 6.75
N SER A 33 2.89 -6.81 7.11
CA SER A 33 4.08 -6.02 7.36
C SER A 33 5.28 -6.69 6.69
N ALA A 34 6.01 -5.94 5.89
CA ALA A 34 7.18 -6.39 5.13
C ALA A 34 8.26 -5.28 5.07
N HIS A 35 8.50 -4.60 6.20
CA HIS A 35 9.42 -3.45 6.29
C HIS A 35 9.10 -2.38 5.22
N ASP A 36 10.00 -2.13 4.27
CA ASP A 36 9.83 -1.15 3.18
C ASP A 36 9.07 -1.72 1.98
N GLY A 37 8.78 -3.02 2.00
CA GLY A 37 7.95 -3.73 1.04
C GLY A 37 6.47 -3.80 1.40
N SER A 38 6.09 -3.29 2.57
CA SER A 38 4.75 -3.49 3.15
C SER A 38 3.63 -3.09 2.20
N PHE A 39 3.77 -1.97 1.48
CA PHE A 39 2.78 -1.56 0.49
C PHE A 39 2.63 -2.55 -0.67
N ALA A 40 3.75 -3.01 -1.26
CA ALA A 40 3.71 -3.96 -2.37
C ALA A 40 3.16 -5.32 -1.95
N ALA A 41 3.54 -5.80 -0.76
CA ALA A 41 3.00 -7.03 -0.19
C ALA A 41 1.49 -6.94 0.08
N GLY A 42 1.03 -5.84 0.68
CA GLY A 42 -0.39 -5.60 0.89
C GLY A 42 -1.18 -5.46 -0.42
N LEU A 43 -0.60 -4.82 -1.44
CA LEU A 43 -1.22 -4.73 -2.76
C LEU A 43 -1.37 -6.10 -3.43
N LEU A 44 -0.33 -6.93 -3.37
CA LEU A 44 -0.37 -8.29 -3.90
C LEU A 44 -1.43 -9.13 -3.17
N GLU A 45 -1.45 -9.11 -1.84
CA GLU A 45 -2.47 -9.81 -1.04
C GLU A 45 -3.88 -9.32 -1.39
N ALA A 46 -4.10 -8.00 -1.48
CA ALA A 46 -5.40 -7.42 -1.79
C ALA A 46 -5.90 -7.84 -3.18
N ILE A 47 -5.02 -7.91 -4.17
CA ILE A 47 -5.36 -8.38 -5.53
C ILE A 47 -5.68 -9.87 -5.52
N VAL A 48 -4.90 -10.70 -4.79
CA VAL A 48 -5.17 -12.14 -4.66
C VAL A 48 -6.49 -12.41 -3.93
N LEU A 49 -6.77 -11.68 -2.86
CA LEU A 49 -8.04 -11.75 -2.13
C LEU A 49 -9.22 -11.37 -3.03
N LEU A 50 -9.09 -10.27 -3.79
CA LEU A 50 -10.13 -9.85 -4.72
C LEU A 50 -10.36 -10.90 -5.81
N ALA A 51 -9.29 -11.48 -6.37
CA ALA A 51 -9.38 -12.49 -7.42
C ALA A 51 -9.97 -13.82 -6.92
N THR A 52 -9.78 -14.17 -5.65
CA THR A 52 -10.25 -15.44 -5.07
C THR A 52 -11.65 -15.35 -4.47
N THR A 53 -12.04 -14.19 -3.95
CA THR A 53 -13.32 -14.01 -3.25
C THR A 53 -14.34 -13.22 -4.05
N GLU A 54 -13.91 -12.46 -5.06
CA GLU A 54 -14.72 -11.47 -5.80
C GLU A 54 -15.40 -10.40 -4.93
N ILE A 55 -14.98 -10.28 -3.66
CA ILE A 55 -15.48 -9.27 -2.73
C ILE A 55 -14.59 -8.03 -2.83
N PRO A 56 -15.15 -6.80 -2.88
CA PRO A 56 -14.36 -5.57 -2.86
C PRO A 56 -13.39 -5.52 -1.68
N VAL A 57 -12.14 -5.17 -1.95
CA VAL A 57 -11.07 -5.09 -0.93
C VAL A 57 -10.62 -3.64 -0.75
N LEU A 58 -10.58 -3.18 0.49
CA LEU A 58 -9.98 -1.89 0.86
C LEU A 58 -8.56 -2.13 1.37
N LEU A 59 -7.56 -1.74 0.58
CA LEU A 59 -6.17 -1.72 1.02
C LEU A 59 -5.88 -0.37 1.68
N ILE A 60 -5.37 -0.37 2.90
CA ILE A 60 -4.90 0.82 3.60
C ILE A 60 -3.43 0.61 3.94
N ALA A 61 -2.58 1.56 3.57
CA ALA A 61 -1.21 1.64 4.05
C ALA A 61 -1.03 3.00 4.72
N CYS A 62 -0.53 3.00 5.95
CA CYS A 62 -0.27 4.21 6.71
C CYS A 62 0.98 4.04 7.55
N GLU A 63 1.74 5.13 7.67
CA GLU A 63 2.92 5.23 8.50
C GLU A 63 2.87 6.58 9.22
N SER A 64 3.27 6.59 10.48
CA SER A 64 3.40 7.79 11.31
C SER A 64 4.76 7.78 12.01
N ASP A 65 5.13 8.91 12.58
CA ASP A 65 6.34 9.02 13.39
C ASP A 65 6.31 8.06 14.59
N TYR A 66 7.50 7.61 14.99
CA TYR A 66 7.69 6.80 16.19
C TYR A 66 8.23 7.64 17.34
N PRO A 67 7.83 7.35 18.59
CA PRO A 67 8.49 7.94 19.74
C PRO A 67 9.92 7.37 19.92
N GLN A 68 10.77 8.15 20.57
CA GLN A 68 12.08 7.67 21.05
C GLN A 68 11.90 6.51 22.07
N PRO A 69 12.76 5.47 22.07
CA PRO A 69 13.99 5.31 21.28
C PRO A 69 13.79 4.68 19.89
N LEU A 70 12.55 4.33 19.53
CA LEU A 70 12.28 3.57 18.31
C LEU A 70 12.57 4.38 17.04
N TYR A 71 12.41 5.70 17.14
CA TYR A 71 12.81 6.64 16.08
C TYR A 71 14.29 6.49 15.69
N ASP A 72 15.20 6.31 16.65
CA ASP A 72 16.64 6.16 16.36
C ASP A 72 16.94 4.89 15.56
N ALA A 73 16.14 3.82 15.77
CA ALA A 73 16.28 2.57 15.04
C ALA A 73 15.61 2.63 13.65
N ARG A 74 14.52 3.37 13.51
CA ARG A 74 13.78 3.53 12.24
C ARG A 74 13.17 4.93 12.12
N PRO A 75 13.92 5.89 11.56
CA PRO A 75 13.41 7.23 11.35
C PRO A 75 12.33 7.24 10.27
N ILE A 76 11.08 7.55 10.66
CA ILE A 76 10.00 7.90 9.74
C ILE A 76 9.73 9.38 9.95
N VAL A 77 10.08 10.18 8.93
CA VAL A 77 10.15 11.65 9.04
C VAL A 77 8.78 12.30 8.91
N ASP A 78 7.89 11.71 8.11
CA ASP A 78 6.59 12.27 7.77
C ASP A 78 5.48 11.23 7.89
N THR A 79 4.31 11.67 8.33
CA THR A 79 3.09 10.86 8.32
C THR A 79 2.52 10.77 6.90
N PHE A 80 2.24 9.57 6.43
CA PHE A 80 1.63 9.32 5.13
C PHE A 80 0.59 8.21 5.23
N ALA A 81 -0.52 8.35 4.50
CA ALA A 81 -1.50 7.30 4.35
C ALA A 81 -2.10 7.28 2.95
N VAL A 82 -2.41 6.08 2.48
CA VAL A 82 -3.13 5.82 1.23
C VAL A 82 -4.19 4.75 1.46
N ALA A 83 -5.34 4.92 0.82
CA ALA A 83 -6.41 3.94 0.79
C ALA A 83 -6.84 3.67 -0.65
N LEU A 84 -6.84 2.40 -1.06
CA LEU A 84 -7.23 1.95 -2.40
C LEU A 84 -8.39 0.97 -2.28
N LEU A 85 -9.52 1.29 -2.93
CA LEU A 85 -10.65 0.37 -3.07
C LEU A 85 -10.50 -0.42 -4.37
N LEU A 86 -10.28 -1.73 -4.26
CA LEU A 86 -10.17 -2.65 -5.38
C LEU A 86 -11.49 -3.39 -5.60
N LYS A 87 -11.90 -3.48 -6.86
CA LYS A 87 -13.11 -4.19 -7.30
C LYS A 87 -12.79 -5.02 -8.54
N SER A 88 -13.42 -6.19 -8.67
CA SER A 88 -13.28 -7.07 -9.84
C SER A 88 -14.08 -6.55 -11.05
N THR A 89 -15.02 -5.64 -10.81
CA THR A 89 -15.88 -5.04 -11.85
C THR A 89 -15.65 -3.53 -11.97
N LEU A 90 -15.63 -3.05 -13.22
CA LEU A 90 -15.55 -1.62 -13.53
C LEU A 90 -16.86 -0.94 -13.11
N SER A 91 -16.72 0.22 -12.47
CA SER A 91 -17.83 1.11 -12.14
C SER A 91 -17.64 2.41 -12.93
N PRO A 92 -18.37 2.61 -14.05
CA PRO A 92 -18.21 3.79 -14.91
C PRO A 92 -18.26 5.10 -14.12
N GLY A 93 -17.33 6.01 -14.39
CA GLY A 93 -17.19 7.30 -13.70
C GLY A 93 -16.73 7.22 -12.23
N LYS A 94 -16.42 6.03 -11.70
CA LYS A 94 -15.89 5.84 -10.33
C LYS A 94 -14.55 5.11 -10.31
N THR A 95 -14.29 4.23 -11.29
CA THR A 95 -13.02 3.54 -11.41
C THR A 95 -11.97 4.47 -12.01
N LEU A 96 -10.86 4.68 -11.31
CA LEU A 96 -9.76 5.54 -11.76
C LEU A 96 -8.80 4.82 -12.71
N ALA A 97 -8.51 3.54 -12.43
CA ALA A 97 -7.60 2.73 -13.23
C ALA A 97 -7.87 1.23 -13.02
N GLN A 98 -7.49 0.44 -14.01
CA GLN A 98 -7.34 -1.00 -13.92
C GLN A 98 -5.90 -1.32 -13.51
N VAL A 99 -5.78 -2.20 -12.52
CA VAL A 99 -4.49 -2.73 -12.05
C VAL A 99 -4.41 -4.18 -12.47
N SER A 100 -3.27 -4.60 -13.00
CA SER A 100 -3.03 -5.98 -13.41
C SER A 100 -1.64 -6.42 -13.01
N ILE A 101 -1.55 -7.70 -12.66
CA ILE A 101 -0.31 -8.35 -12.27
C ILE A 101 -0.09 -9.48 -13.26
N CYS A 102 0.89 -9.33 -14.16
CA CYS A 102 1.28 -10.39 -15.07
C CYS A 102 2.15 -11.41 -14.33
N SER A 103 1.86 -12.71 -14.51
CA SER A 103 2.66 -13.80 -13.95
C SER A 103 4.10 -13.81 -14.49
N GLU A 104 4.29 -13.36 -15.72
CA GLU A 104 5.59 -13.18 -16.34
C GLU A 104 6.30 -11.95 -15.74
N ASN A 105 7.44 -12.19 -15.08
CA ASN A 105 8.26 -11.16 -14.41
C ASN A 105 7.52 -10.40 -13.30
N LEU A 106 6.62 -11.09 -12.59
CA LEU A 106 5.96 -10.55 -11.39
C LEU A 106 6.97 -10.00 -10.39
N PHE A 107 7.93 -10.85 -10.05
CA PHE A 107 9.11 -10.49 -9.30
C PHE A 107 10.28 -10.43 -10.27
N ALA A 108 10.86 -9.25 -10.41
CA ALA A 108 11.98 -9.02 -11.30
C ALA A 108 13.13 -8.37 -10.54
N ASP A 109 14.35 -8.72 -10.95
CA ASP A 109 15.54 -7.93 -10.64
C ASP A 109 15.51 -6.68 -11.54
N ALA A 110 14.74 -5.70 -11.11
CA ALA A 110 14.44 -4.48 -11.83
C ALA A 110 14.67 -3.27 -10.92
N ILE A 111 14.92 -2.12 -11.53
CA ILE A 111 15.10 -0.87 -10.78
C ILE A 111 13.73 -0.38 -10.33
N VAL A 112 13.57 -0.17 -9.01
CA VAL A 112 12.37 0.44 -8.42
C VAL A 112 12.11 1.79 -9.09
N GLN A 113 10.85 2.03 -9.47
CA GLN A 113 10.45 3.29 -10.08
C GLN A 113 10.62 4.44 -9.09
N THR A 114 11.32 5.49 -9.51
CA THR A 114 11.54 6.71 -8.74
C THR A 114 10.56 7.82 -9.14
N MET A 115 10.50 8.86 -8.31
CA MET A 115 9.78 10.11 -8.57
C MET A 115 10.70 11.15 -9.22
N ASN A 116 10.18 11.88 -10.21
CA ASN A 116 10.92 13.00 -10.81
C ASN A 116 10.96 14.25 -9.92
N HIS A 117 9.95 14.41 -9.05
CA HIS A 117 9.90 15.54 -8.12
C HIS A 117 10.74 15.22 -6.87
N PRO A 118 11.73 16.05 -6.51
CA PRO A 118 12.67 15.74 -5.44
C PRO A 118 11.98 15.48 -4.09
N ASP A 119 11.03 16.34 -3.70
CA ASP A 119 10.34 16.18 -2.41
C ASP A 119 9.48 14.90 -2.35
N LEU A 120 8.88 14.49 -3.47
CA LEU A 120 8.12 13.24 -3.54
C LEU A 120 9.06 12.03 -3.53
N GLU A 121 10.27 12.15 -4.09
CA GLU A 121 11.27 11.09 -4.02
C GLU A 121 11.82 10.94 -2.60
N ILE A 122 12.07 12.05 -1.90
CA ILE A 122 12.45 12.04 -0.48
C ILE A 122 11.36 11.35 0.35
N LEU A 123 10.10 11.75 0.19
CA LEU A 123 8.98 11.13 0.89
C LEU A 123 8.85 9.63 0.54
N ARG A 124 8.95 9.26 -0.74
CA ARG A 124 8.95 7.86 -1.18
C ARG A 124 10.06 7.08 -0.50
N GLN A 125 11.23 7.69 -0.31
CA GLN A 125 12.42 7.10 0.30
C GLN A 125 12.37 6.98 1.82
N SER A 126 11.75 7.93 2.50
CA SER A 126 11.69 7.98 3.96
C SER A 126 10.48 7.29 4.57
N ASN A 127 9.46 6.93 3.76
CA ASN A 127 8.20 6.39 4.26
C ASN A 127 7.77 5.10 3.50
N PRO A 128 7.65 3.94 4.18
CA PRO A 128 7.21 2.68 3.58
C PRO A 128 5.84 2.73 2.90
N ALA A 129 4.86 3.43 3.45
CA ALA A 129 3.54 3.59 2.81
C ALA A 129 3.62 4.48 1.57
N ALA A 130 4.52 5.47 1.55
CA ALA A 130 4.76 6.33 0.38
C ALA A 130 5.47 5.63 -0.79
N ARG A 131 5.91 4.37 -0.63
CA ARG A 131 6.44 3.55 -1.74
C ARG A 131 5.43 3.36 -2.88
N CYS A 132 4.15 3.63 -2.63
CA CYS A 132 3.10 3.64 -3.62
C CYS A 132 3.10 4.85 -4.58
N LEU A 133 3.88 5.91 -4.30
CA LEU A 133 3.81 7.17 -5.06
C LEU A 133 3.95 7.01 -6.58
N PRO A 134 4.84 6.17 -7.13
CA PRO A 134 4.91 5.93 -8.57
C PRO A 134 3.61 5.37 -9.16
N LEU A 135 2.90 4.53 -8.40
CA LEU A 135 1.60 3.98 -8.78
C LEU A 135 0.55 5.10 -8.84
N LEU A 136 0.47 5.91 -7.78
CA LEU A 136 -0.46 7.03 -7.68
C LEU A 136 -0.20 8.08 -8.77
N GLN A 137 1.07 8.37 -9.08
CA GLN A 137 1.43 9.27 -10.17
C GLN A 137 0.88 8.76 -11.50
N ARG A 138 1.00 7.45 -11.77
CA ARG A 138 0.53 6.83 -13.02
C ARG A 138 -0.98 6.93 -13.19
N ILE A 139 -1.71 6.75 -12.09
CA ILE A 139 -3.17 6.96 -12.03
C ILE A 139 -3.50 8.43 -12.27
N ALA A 140 -2.81 9.35 -11.59
CA ALA A 140 -3.09 10.79 -11.67
C ALA A 140 -2.83 11.40 -13.05
N ILE A 141 -1.84 10.89 -13.80
CA ILE A 141 -1.56 11.32 -15.17
C ILE A 141 -2.36 10.56 -16.24
N GLU A 142 -3.23 9.63 -15.83
CA GLU A 142 -4.07 8.81 -16.72
C GLU A 142 -3.29 8.11 -17.83
N LYS A 143 -2.08 7.63 -17.53
CA LYS A 143 -1.20 7.00 -18.53
C LYS A 143 -1.01 5.53 -18.25
N ALA A 144 -1.31 4.68 -19.24
CA ALA A 144 -1.03 3.26 -19.13
C ALA A 144 0.48 2.97 -19.02
N GLY A 145 0.83 1.92 -18.29
CA GLY A 145 2.18 1.38 -18.28
C GLY A 145 2.53 0.64 -16.99
N ARG A 146 3.71 0.03 -17.01
CA ARG A 146 4.29 -0.68 -15.88
C ARG A 146 4.83 0.28 -14.83
N VAL A 147 4.68 -0.12 -13.57
CA VAL A 147 5.28 0.47 -12.37
C VAL A 147 6.00 -0.63 -11.61
N VAL A 148 7.24 -0.38 -11.21
CA VAL A 148 8.05 -1.32 -10.43
C VAL A 148 8.14 -0.82 -8.99
N LEU A 149 7.58 -1.59 -8.05
CA LEU A 149 7.47 -1.24 -6.63
C LEU A 149 8.48 -2.04 -5.79
N ASN A 150 8.91 -1.43 -4.69
CA ASN A 150 9.79 -2.08 -3.72
C ASN A 150 9.05 -3.22 -2.99
N TYR A 151 9.61 -4.44 -2.98
CA TYR A 151 9.04 -5.61 -2.28
C TYR A 151 10.03 -6.19 -1.27
N GLU A 152 11.06 -6.92 -1.69
CA GLU A 152 12.13 -7.44 -0.81
C GLU A 152 13.44 -7.44 -1.58
N ASN A 153 14.53 -6.90 -1.04
CA ASN A 153 15.80 -6.88 -1.77
C ASN A 153 16.28 -8.31 -2.11
N PRO A 154 16.53 -8.67 -3.39
CA PRO A 154 16.59 -7.80 -4.58
C PRO A 154 15.30 -7.75 -5.45
N SER A 155 14.28 -8.53 -5.12
CA SER A 155 13.02 -8.65 -5.85
C SER A 155 12.12 -7.40 -5.76
N CYS A 156 11.71 -6.90 -6.92
CA CYS A 156 10.70 -5.85 -7.03
C CYS A 156 9.36 -6.39 -7.56
N LEU A 157 8.24 -5.78 -7.16
CA LEU A 157 6.92 -6.11 -7.67
C LEU A 157 6.58 -5.28 -8.92
N SER A 158 6.37 -5.94 -10.05
CA SER A 158 5.89 -5.28 -11.28
C SER A 158 4.36 -5.24 -11.31
N VAL A 159 3.81 -4.04 -11.55
CA VAL A 159 2.37 -3.80 -11.65
C VAL A 159 2.06 -3.03 -12.91
N ASP A 160 1.15 -3.53 -13.73
CA ASP A 160 0.67 -2.84 -14.92
C ASP A 160 -0.59 -2.05 -14.58
N ILE A 161 -0.63 -0.77 -14.99
CA ILE A 161 -1.76 0.12 -14.81
C ILE A 161 -2.29 0.56 -16.18
N ALA A 162 -3.62 0.61 -16.31
CA ALA A 162 -4.31 1.21 -17.44
C ALA A 162 -5.41 2.16 -16.92
N PRO A 163 -5.57 3.37 -17.49
CA PRO A 163 -6.66 4.26 -17.11
C PRO A 163 -8.03 3.67 -17.48
N CYS A 164 -9.06 4.02 -16.72
CA CYS A 164 -10.45 3.68 -17.05
C CYS A 164 -11.20 4.95 -17.48
N HIS A 165 -11.92 4.86 -18.60
CA HIS A 165 -12.78 5.92 -19.11
C HIS A 165 -14.26 5.53 -18.96
#